data_AF-A0A962WYK1-F1
#
_entry.id   AF-A0A962WYK1-F1
#
_cell.length_a   1.000
_cell.length_b   1.000
_cell.length_c   1.000
_cell.angle_alpha   90.00
_cell.angle_beta   90.00
_cell.angle_gamma   90.00
#
_symmetry.space_group_name_H-M   'P 1'
#
loop_
_entity.id
_entity.type
_entity.pdbx_description
1 polymer ?
#
loop_
_entity_poly.entity_id
_entity_poly.type
_entity_poly.pdbx_seq_one_letter_code
_entity_poly.pdbx_strand_id
1 'polypeptide(L)' 'MNSLFKPKNLDYYRTLTAGGEWKVRLSQDEACVALKIYDYGVDAIDSNEKEILHRLIGKLKDQIWP' A
#
# COMPACT_ATOMS: atom_id res chain seq x y z
N MET A 1 4.61 -2.80 -25.43
CA MET A 1 4.90 -3.65 -24.26
C MET A 1 3.58 -4.17 -23.71
N ASN A 2 3.26 -5.44 -23.93
CA ASN A 2 2.09 -6.07 -23.31
C ASN A 2 2.44 -6.36 -21.84
N SER A 3 1.84 -5.61 -20.91
CA SER A 3 1.85 -6.05 -19.50
C SER A 3 1.11 -7.38 -19.43
N LEU A 4 1.84 -8.46 -19.11
CA LEU A 4 1.29 -9.82 -18.95
C LEU A 4 0.28 -9.92 -17.80
N PHE A 5 0.14 -8.88 -16.99
CA PHE A 5 -0.85 -8.79 -15.94
C PHE A 5 -1.59 -7.46 -16.06
N LYS A 6 -2.77 -7.50 -16.69
CA LYS A 6 -3.73 -6.41 -16.53
C LYS A 6 -4.11 -6.35 -15.04
N PRO A 7 -4.14 -5.16 -14.43
CA PRO A 7 -4.68 -5.01 -13.08
C PRO A 7 -6.07 -5.64 -13.03
N LYS A 8 -6.28 -6.55 -12.08
CA LYS A 8 -7.60 -7.14 -11.88
C LYS A 8 -8.53 -6.07 -11.29
N ASN A 9 -9.83 -6.22 -11.52
CA ASN A 9 -10.79 -5.32 -10.91
C ASN A 9 -10.81 -5.50 -9.38
N LEU A 10 -11.45 -4.56 -8.68
CA LEU A 10 -11.57 -4.60 -7.23
C LEU A 10 -12.27 -5.89 -6.75
N ASP A 11 -13.24 -6.41 -7.50
CA ASP A 11 -14.02 -7.59 -7.12
C ASP A 11 -13.16 -8.84 -6.97
N TYR A 12 -12.15 -9.02 -7.83
CA TYR A 12 -11.16 -10.09 -7.63
C TYR A 12 -10.43 -9.96 -6.29
N TYR A 13 -10.04 -8.75 -5.89
CA TYR A 13 -9.35 -8.56 -4.61
C TYR A 13 -10.29 -8.74 -3.42
N ARG A 14 -11.59 -8.44 -3.56
CA ARG A 14 -12.60 -8.74 -2.53
C ARG A 14 -12.69 -10.24 -2.23
N THR A 15 -12.35 -11.12 -3.17
CA THR A 15 -12.31 -12.57 -2.90
C THR A 15 -11.04 -13.03 -2.18
N LEU A 16 -10.00 -12.18 -2.09
CA LEU A 16 -8.72 -12.50 -1.45
C LEU A 16 -8.64 -12.08 0.03
N THR A 17 -9.49 -11.16 0.47
CA THR A 17 -9.50 -10.65 1.84
C THR A 17 -10.90 -10.70 2.43
N ALA A 18 -10.98 -11.05 3.72
CA ALA A 18 -12.23 -11.10 4.47
C ALA A 18 -12.57 -9.78 5.18
N GLY A 19 -11.77 -8.72 5.01
CA GLY A 19 -11.87 -7.51 5.83
C GLY A 19 -11.42 -7.74 7.28
N GLY A 20 -11.85 -6.88 8.21
CA GLY A 20 -11.52 -7.00 9.64
C GLY A 20 -10.46 -5.99 10.13
N GLU A 21 -9.98 -6.19 11.36
CA GLU A 21 -8.95 -5.34 11.98
C GLU A 21 -7.55 -5.89 11.72
N TRP A 22 -6.69 -5.04 11.16
CA TRP A 22 -5.28 -5.36 10.92
C TRP A 22 -4.41 -4.30 11.57
N LYS A 23 -3.30 -4.71 12.20
CA LYS A 23 -2.38 -3.81 12.89
C LYS A 23 -0.96 -4.03 12.36
N VAL A 24 -0.30 -2.94 12.01
CA VAL A 24 1.11 -2.93 11.59
C VAL A 24 1.89 -1.93 12.43
N ARG A 25 3.19 -2.18 12.61
CA ARG A 25 4.10 -1.24 13.26
C ARG A 25 4.82 -0.42 12.20
N LEU A 26 4.73 0.90 12.33
CA LEU A 26 5.37 1.83 11.41
C LEU A 26 6.65 2.40 12.02
N SER A 27 7.67 2.60 11.19
CA SER A 27 8.76 3.52 11.52
C SER A 27 8.26 4.97 11.45
N GLN A 28 9.06 5.91 11.94
CA GLN A 28 8.76 7.34 11.83
C GLN A 28 8.60 7.76 10.37
N ASP A 29 9.50 7.33 9.48
CA ASP A 29 9.44 7.65 8.05
C ASP A 29 8.16 7.12 7.39
N GLU A 30 7.75 5.90 7.71
CA GLU A 30 6.52 5.30 7.21
C GLU A 30 5.28 6.06 7.69
N ALA A 31 5.27 6.52 8.94
CA ALA A 31 4.20 7.35 9.47
C ALA A 31 4.16 8.74 8.80
N CYS A 32 5.32 9.37 8.56
CA CYS A 32 5.41 10.65 7.86
C CYS A 32 4.89 10.54 6.42
N VAL A 33 5.30 9.50 5.68
CA VAL A 33 4.84 9.27 4.32
C VAL A 33 3.33 8.98 4.27
N ALA A 34 2.81 8.19 5.22
CA ALA A 34 1.37 7.96 5.34
C ALA A 34 0.59 9.26 5.51
N LEU A 35 1.05 10.16 6.38
CA LEU A 35 0.45 11.48 6.57
C LEU A 35 0.55 12.36 5.32
N LYS A 36 1.74 12.46 4.71
CA LYS A 36 1.95 13.29 3.52
C LYS A 36 1.08 12.86 2.33
N ILE A 37 0.92 11.54 2.12
CA ILE A 37 0.04 11.01 1.06
C ILE A 37 -1.42 11.32 1.35
N TYR A 38 -1.83 11.25 2.62
CA TYR A 38 -3.19 11.62 3.01
C TYR A 38 -3.48 13.10 2.73
N ASP A 39 -2.53 13.97 3.06
CA ASP A 39 -2.69 15.43 2.92
C ASP A 39 -2.61 15.91 1.45
N TYR A 40 -1.68 15.34 0.67
CA TYR A 40 -1.31 15.88 -0.65
C TYR A 40 -1.45 14.89 -1.82
N GLY A 41 -1.81 13.64 -1.54
CA GLY A 41 -1.91 12.57 -2.54
C GLY A 41 -0.59 11.89 -2.87
N VAL A 42 -0.67 10.78 -3.61
CA VAL A 42 0.49 9.93 -3.98
C VAL A 42 1.43 10.61 -4.99
N ASP A 43 0.95 11.61 -5.72
CA ASP A 43 1.77 12.34 -6.69
C ASP A 43 2.70 13.36 -6.01
N ALA A 44 2.48 13.66 -4.73
CA ALA A 44 3.26 14.62 -3.95
C ALA A 44 4.53 14.02 -3.31
N ILE A 45 4.80 12.74 -3.53
CA ILE A 45 5.96 12.03 -2.97
C ILE A 45 7.02 11.70 -4.02
N ASP A 46 8.29 11.80 -3.63
CA ASP A 46 9.43 11.48 -4.49
C ASP A 46 9.73 9.97 -4.57
N SER A 47 10.78 9.59 -5.31
CA SER A 47 11.16 8.18 -5.49
C SER A 47 11.55 7.48 -4.18
N ASN A 48 12.22 8.16 -3.26
CA ASN A 48 12.62 7.58 -1.98
C ASN A 48 11.39 7.38 -1.08
N GLU A 49 10.51 8.38 -1.07
CA GLU A 49 9.23 8.31 -0.34
C GLU A 49 8.31 7.23 -0.92
N LYS A 50 8.35 6.97 -2.23
CA LYS A 50 7.65 5.83 -2.86
C LYS A 50 8.17 4.49 -2.36
N GLU A 51 9.48 4.33 -2.20
CA GLU A 51 10.03 3.11 -1.60
C GLU A 51 9.58 2.91 -0.14
N ILE A 52 9.46 3.99 0.62
CA ILE A 52 8.89 3.96 1.98
C ILE A 52 7.41 3.54 1.93
N LEU A 53 6.62 4.12 1.03
CA LEU A 53 5.22 3.74 0.81
C LEU A 53 5.08 2.26 0.46
N HIS A 54 5.91 1.74 -0.44
CA HIS A 54 5.89 0.32 -0.82
C HIS A 54 6.19 -0.60 0.36
N ARG A 55 7.13 -0.23 1.24
CA ARG A 55 7.42 -0.96 2.48
C ARG A 55 6.22 -0.96 3.43
N LEU A 56 5.58 0.20 3.63
CA LEU A 56 4.36 0.32 4.43
C LEU A 56 3.23 -0.57 3.88
N ILE A 57 2.98 -0.51 2.57
CA ILE A 57 1.94 -1.33 1.92
C ILE A 57 2.30 -2.82 2.01
N GLY A 58 3.57 -3.18 1.87
CA GLY A 58 4.05 -4.55 2.04
C GLY A 58 3.69 -5.14 3.40
N LYS A 59 3.91 -4.37 4.48
CA LYS A 59 3.51 -4.78 5.84
C LYS A 59 2.02 -5.04 5.96
N LEU A 60 1.19 -4.20 5.34
CA LEU A 60 -0.26 -4.40 5.33
C LEU A 60 -0.64 -5.62 4.49
N LYS A 61 -0.04 -5.80 3.31
CA LYS A 61 -0.24 -6.97 2.46
C LYS A 61 0.01 -8.24 3.25
N ASP A 62 1.13 -8.34 3.96
CA ASP A 62 1.51 -9.55 4.69
C ASP A 62 0.55 -9.87 5.84
N GLN A 63 -0.18 -8.89 6.37
CA GLN A 63 -1.26 -9.12 7.33
C GLN A 63 -2.56 -9.56 6.65
N ILE A 64 -2.92 -8.91 5.54
CA ILE A 64 -4.22 -9.10 4.87
C ILE A 64 -4.26 -10.38 4.02
N TRP A 65 -3.17 -10.67 3.33
CA TRP A 65 -3.01 -11.80 2.40
C TRP A 65 -1.52 -12.16 2.27
N PRO A 66 -1.00 -13.07 3.11
CA PRO A 66 0.41 -13.46 3.10
C PRO A 66 0.85 -14.00 1.72
#